data_AF-A0AAV0AX28-F1
#
_entry.id   AF-A0AAV0AX28-F1
#
_cell.length_a   1.000
_cell.length_b   1.000
_cell.length_c   1.000
_cell.angle_alpha   90.00
_cell.angle_beta   90.00
_cell.angle_gamma   90.00
#
_symmetry.space_group_name_H-M   'P 1'
#
loop_
_entity.id
_entity.type
_entity.pdbx_description
1 polymer ?
#
loop_
_entity_poly.entity_id
_entity_poly.type
_entity_poly.pdbx_seq_one_letter_code
_entity_poly.pdbx_strand_id
1 'polypeptide(L)'
;MSYATPMLYCALFVNGYVRRRYFPWWSKYRWVLATSLSASIAVFGVLWFFAILYKHFQPKWWGNSVSNEGCDGQGCARLTVPDQGFGPAPGEFHA
;
A
#
# COMPACT_ATOMS: atom_id res chain seq x y z
N MET A 1 1.47 7.02 2.15
CA MET A 1 1.31 5.56 1.97
C MET A 1 0.15 5.01 2.81
N SER A 2 -0.92 5.80 2.98
CA SER A 2 -2.08 5.43 3.79
C SER A 2 -2.96 4.38 3.09
N TYR A 3 -2.99 4.39 1.76
CA TYR A 3 -3.79 3.45 0.96
C TYR A 3 -3.28 2.00 0.96
N ALA A 4 -2.01 1.77 1.35
CA ALA A 4 -1.45 0.43 1.52
C ALA A 4 -1.74 -0.17 2.92
N THR A 5 -2.18 0.65 3.89
CA THR A 5 -2.43 0.21 5.27
C THR A 5 -3.48 -0.91 5.41
N PRO A 6 -4.56 -1.00 4.59
CA PRO A 6 -5.52 -2.12 4.66
C PRO A 6 -4.85 -3.49 4.46
N MET A 7 -3.87 -3.57 3.58
CA MET A 7 -3.12 -4.81 3.32
C MET A 7 -2.37 -5.28 4.56
N LEU A 8 -1.82 -4.33 5.33
CA LEU A 8 -1.12 -4.63 6.58
C LEU A 8 -2.09 -5.18 7.64
N TYR A 9 -3.27 -4.57 7.80
CA TYR A 9 -4.28 -5.06 8.74
C TYR A 9 -4.73 -6.50 8.43
N CYS A 10 -5.01 -6.79 7.16
CA CYS A 10 -5.34 -8.14 6.71
C CYS A 10 -4.19 -9.13 6.96
N ALA A 11 -2.95 -8.73 6.68
CA ALA A 11 -1.77 -9.56 6.93
C ALA A 11 -1.59 -9.86 8.42
N LEU A 12 -1.75 -8.86 9.29
CA LEU A 12 -1.67 -9.01 10.75
C LEU A 12 -2.81 -9.89 11.29
N PHE A 13 -4.01 -9.78 10.74
CA PHE A 13 -5.12 -10.64 11.13
C PHE A 13 -4.85 -12.12 10.79
N VAL A 14 -4.51 -12.42 9.53
CA VAL A 14 -4.31 -13.81 9.08
C VAL A 14 -3.04 -14.43 9.65
N ASN A 15 -1.92 -13.68 9.68
CA ASN A 15 -0.62 -14.20 10.11
C ASN A 15 -0.35 -14.02 11.61
N GLY A 16 -1.00 -13.05 12.24
CA GLY A 16 -0.87 -12.78 13.66
C GLY A 16 -1.96 -13.46 14.47
N TYR A 17 -3.22 -13.08 14.28
CA TYR A 17 -4.34 -13.58 15.09
C TYR A 17 -4.71 -15.03 14.73
N VAL A 18 -5.01 -15.29 13.46
CA VAL A 18 -5.50 -16.62 13.01
C VAL A 18 -4.43 -17.69 13.15
N ARG A 19 -3.16 -17.38 12.84
CA ARG A 19 -2.03 -18.30 13.07
C ARG A 19 -1.92 -18.75 14.53
N ARG A 20 -2.11 -17.83 15.49
CA ARG A 20 -1.97 -18.10 16.93
C ARG A 20 -3.15 -18.91 17.48
N ARG A 21 -4.38 -18.60 17.05
CA ARG A 21 -5.60 -19.24 17.58
C ARG A 21 -5.98 -20.54 16.86
N TYR A 22 -5.70 -20.63 15.56
CA TYR A 22 -6.16 -21.70 14.66
C TYR A 22 -5.00 -22.27 13.81
N PHE A 23 -3.91 -22.66 14.47
CA PHE A 23 -2.69 -23.12 13.80
C PHE A 23 -2.89 -24.30 12.83
N PRO A 24 -3.64 -25.37 13.16
CA PRO A 24 -3.81 -26.50 12.25
C PRO A 24 -4.54 -26.14 10.95
N TRP A 25 -5.54 -25.24 11.05
CA TRP A 25 -6.26 -24.73 9.88
C TRP A 25 -5.33 -23.84 9.04
N TRP A 26 -4.64 -22.91 9.69
CA TRP A 26 -3.74 -21.97 9.02
C TRP A 26 -2.62 -22.68 8.26
N SER A 27 -2.02 -23.71 8.85
CA SER A 27 -0.92 -24.47 8.22
C SER A 27 -1.38 -25.24 6.97
N LYS A 28 -2.65 -25.63 6.89
CA LYS A 28 -3.20 -26.33 5.72
C LYS A 28 -3.45 -25.37 4.54
N TYR A 29 -4.01 -24.19 4.81
CA TYR A 29 -4.53 -23.30 3.76
C TYR A 29 -3.60 -22.14 3.37
N ARG A 30 -2.63 -21.77 4.22
CA ARG A 30 -1.72 -20.64 3.94
C ARG A 30 -1.00 -20.75 2.61
N TRP A 31 -0.47 -21.93 2.30
CA TRP A 31 0.31 -22.14 1.07
C TRP A 31 -0.57 -22.08 -0.18
N VAL A 32 -1.76 -22.67 -0.11
CA VAL A 32 -2.76 -22.59 -1.19
C VAL A 32 -3.15 -21.13 -1.46
N LEU A 33 -3.42 -20.35 -0.41
CA LEU A 33 -3.78 -18.94 -0.57
C LEU A 33 -2.64 -18.14 -1.23
N ALA A 34 -1.40 -18.36 -0.82
CA ALA A 34 -0.24 -17.66 -1.37
C ALA A 34 -0.02 -17.99 -2.86
N THR A 35 -0.13 -19.27 -3.25
CA THR A 35 0.02 -19.67 -4.65
C THR A 35 -1.14 -19.20 -5.51
N SER A 36 -2.38 -19.27 -5.00
CA SER A 36 -3.55 -18.75 -5.70
C SER A 36 -3.47 -17.24 -5.93
N LEU A 37 -2.97 -16.45 -4.98
CA LEU A 37 -2.83 -15.00 -5.16
C LEU A 37 -1.81 -14.68 -6.27
N SER A 38 -0.67 -15.36 -6.28
CA SER A 38 0.34 -15.20 -7.34
C SER A 38 -0.19 -15.64 -8.71
N ALA A 39 -0.89 -16.76 -8.79
CA ALA A 39 -1.50 -17.24 -10.03
C ALA A 39 -2.60 -16.30 -10.54
N SER A 40 -3.43 -15.75 -9.65
CA SER A 40 -4.53 -14.84 -10.00
C SER A 40 -4.02 -13.56 -10.65
N ILE A 41 -2.87 -13.04 -10.21
CA ILE A 41 -2.25 -11.85 -10.82
C ILE A 41 -1.87 -12.14 -12.28
N ALA A 42 -1.31 -13.32 -12.57
CA ALA A 42 -0.98 -13.72 -13.94
C ALA A 42 -2.23 -13.83 -14.82
N VAL A 43 -3.29 -14.49 -14.33
CA VAL A 43 -4.58 -14.61 -15.04
C VAL A 43 -5.20 -13.24 -15.28
N PHE A 44 -5.22 -12.37 -14.26
CA PHE A 44 -5.74 -11.02 -14.38
C PHE A 44 -4.95 -10.18 -15.39
N GLY A 45 -3.62 -10.33 -15.45
CA GLY A 45 -2.78 -9.66 -16.44
C GLY A 45 -3.18 -9.99 -17.88
N VAL A 46 -3.48 -11.26 -18.17
CA VAL A 46 -3.97 -11.68 -19.50
C VAL A 46 -5.33 -11.05 -19.81
N LEU A 47 -6.26 -11.09 -18.86
CA LEU A 47 -7.59 -10.48 -19.03
C LEU A 47 -7.49 -8.96 -19.25
N TRP A 48 -6.68 -8.28 -18.44
CA TRP A 48 -6.45 -6.84 -18.54
C TRP A 48 -5.84 -6.45 -19.89
N PHE A 49 -4.92 -7.28 -20.41
CA PHE A 49 -4.32 -7.05 -21.72
C PHE A 49 -5.36 -7.00 -22.84
N PHE A 50 -6.20 -8.03 -22.92
CA PHE A 50 -7.21 -8.10 -23.99
C PHE A 50 -8.37 -7.12 -23.80
N ALA A 51 -8.77 -6.85 -22.55
CA ALA A 51 -9.88 -5.95 -22.26
C ALA A 51 -9.52 -4.47 -22.51
N ILE A 52 -8.30 -4.06 -22.14
CA ILE A 52 -7.94 -2.63 -22.02
C ILE A 52 -6.73 -2.28 -22.88
N LEU A 53 -5.59 -2.94 -22.67
CA LEU A 53 -4.32 -2.58 -23.35
C LEU A 53 -4.43 -2.73 -24.87
N TYR A 54 -5.10 -3.77 -25.36
CA TYR A 54 -5.31 -4.00 -26.79
C TYR A 54 -6.12 -2.88 -27.47
N LYS A 55 -6.99 -2.19 -26.72
CA LYS A 55 -7.80 -1.07 -27.23
C LYS A 55 -7.12 0.29 -27.04
N HIS A 56 -5.87 0.33 -26.54
CA HIS A 56 -5.13 1.54 -26.17
C HIS A 56 -5.91 2.48 -25.25
N PHE A 57 -6.82 1.94 -24.45
CA PHE A 57 -7.66 2.71 -23.53
C PHE A 57 -7.00 2.74 -22.14
N GLN A 58 -7.01 3.90 -21.49
CA GLN A 58 -6.58 4.03 -20.10
C GLN A 58 -7.78 4.41 -19.23
N PRO A 59 -8.36 3.47 -18.45
CA PRO A 59 -9.50 3.78 -17.61
C PRO A 59 -9.08 4.74 -16.49
N LYS A 60 -9.81 5.84 -16.34
CA LYS A 60 -9.78 6.65 -15.13
C LYS A 60 -10.69 5.97 -14.10
N TRP A 61 -10.09 5.30 -13.13
CA TRP A 61 -10.79 4.66 -12.02
C TRP A 61 -10.04 4.93 -10.73
N TRP A 62 -10.70 4.67 -9.61
CA TRP A 62 -10.20 4.95 -8.27
C TRP A 62 -8.73 4.54 -8.05
N GLY A 63 -8.34 3.32 -8.44
CA GLY A 63 -6.98 2.83 -8.20
C GLY A 63 -5.87 3.56 -8.96
N ASN A 64 -6.20 4.28 -10.05
CA ASN A 64 -5.22 5.09 -10.78
C ASN A 64 -5.13 6.53 -10.25
N SER A 65 -6.20 7.07 -9.65
CA SER A 65 -6.26 8.48 -9.21
C SER A 65 -5.94 8.67 -7.73
N VAL A 66 -6.39 7.75 -6.88
CA VAL A 66 -6.43 7.91 -5.41
C VAL A 66 -5.09 8.26 -4.77
N SER A 67 -3.98 7.72 -5.30
CA SER A 67 -2.65 7.96 -4.73
C SER A 67 -2.18 9.40 -4.90
N ASN A 68 -2.68 10.11 -5.92
CA ASN A 68 -2.31 11.49 -6.22
C ASN A 68 -3.28 12.51 -5.62
N GLU A 69 -4.50 12.08 -5.27
CA GLU A 69 -5.57 12.94 -4.76
C GLU A 69 -5.42 13.27 -3.27
N GLY A 70 -4.67 12.46 -2.50
CA GLY A 70 -4.47 12.65 -1.06
C GLY A 70 -3.23 13.47 -0.70
N CYS A 71 -3.11 13.79 0.59
CA CYS A 71 -1.90 14.36 1.20
C CYS A 71 -0.63 13.54 0.90
N ASP A 72 -0.79 12.22 0.71
CA ASP A 72 0.29 11.31 0.29
C ASP A 72 0.89 11.64 -1.09
N GLY A 73 0.11 12.21 -2.01
CA GLY A 73 0.58 12.62 -3.34
C GLY A 73 0.96 14.11 -3.40
N GLN A 74 0.29 14.94 -2.60
CA GLN A 74 0.52 16.39 -2.55
C GLN A 74 1.62 16.81 -1.56
N GLY A 75 2.09 15.90 -0.70
CA GLY A 75 3.14 16.16 0.28
C GLY A 75 2.76 17.19 1.34
N CYS A 76 1.50 17.18 1.83
CA CYS A 76 1.07 18.22 2.77
C CYS A 76 1.78 18.06 4.12
N ALA A 77 2.35 19.17 4.61
CA ALA A 77 2.96 19.20 5.93
C ALA A 77 1.87 19.03 7.00
N ARG A 78 2.04 18.05 7.89
CA ARG A 78 1.13 17.85 9.03
C ARG A 78 1.20 19.01 10.03
N LEU A 79 2.35 19.66 10.12
CA LEU A 79 2.64 20.78 11.02
C LEU A 79 3.21 21.94 10.21
N THR A 80 2.82 23.17 10.56
CA THR A 80 3.45 24.37 10.02
C THR A 80 4.84 24.56 10.64
N VAL A 81 5.75 25.15 9.87
CA VAL A 81 7.10 25.47 10.36
C VAL A 81 6.97 26.53 11.48
N PRO A 82 7.61 26.35 12.65
CA PRO A 82 7.66 27.38 13.68
C PRO A 82 8.38 28.63 13.17
N ASP A 83 7.98 29.82 13.63
CA ASP A 83 8.60 31.10 13.20
C ASP A 83 10.12 31.15 13.44
N GLN A 84 10.62 30.38 14.41
CA GLN A 84 12.03 30.29 14.79
C GLN A 84 12.83 29.29 13.92
N GLY A 85 12.18 28.59 12.99
CA GLY A 85 12.78 27.54 12.16
C GLY A 85 13.05 26.24 12.92
N PHE A 86 13.74 25.30 12.26
CA PHE A 86 14.21 24.06 12.87
C PHE A 86 15.73 24.13 13.05
N GLY A 87 16.18 24.35 14.28
CA GLY A 87 17.59 24.39 14.67
C GLY A 87 18.05 25.75 15.21
N PRO A 88 19.29 25.83 15.72
CA PRO A 88 19.90 27.10 16.14
C PRO A 88 19.96 28.10 14.99
N ALA A 89 19.87 29.39 15.30
CA ALA A 89 19.98 30.43 14.28
C ALA A 89 21.34 30.35 13.55
N PRO A 90 21.45 30.78 12.28
CA PRO A 90 22.70 30.76 11.54
C PRO A 90 23.81 31.49 12.33
N GLY A 91 24.79 30.74 12.83
CA GLY A 91 25.90 31.26 13.64
C GLY A 91 26.00 30.73 15.08
N GLU A 92 24.99 30.01 15.59
CA GLU A 92 25.00 29.39 16.93
C GLU A 92 25.29 27.87 16.89
N PHE A 93 26.05 27.41 15.89
CA PHE A 93 26.45 26.01 15.82
C PHE A 93 27.65 25.79 16.74
N HIS A 94 27.43 25.17 17.89
CA HIS A 94 28.51 24.75 18.78
C HIS A 94 29.28 23.58 18.14
N ALA A 95 30.61 23.72 18.06
CA ALA A 95 31.53 22.69 17.57
C ALA A 95 31.71 21.53 18.55
#